data_AF-V5EZF5-F1
#
_entry.id   AF-V5EZF5-F1
#
_cell.length_a   1.000
_cell.length_b   1.000
_cell.length_c   1.000
_cell.angle_alpha   90.00
_cell.angle_beta   90.00
_cell.angle_gamma   90.00
#
_symmetry.space_group_name_H-M   'P 1'
#
loop_
_entity.id
_entity.type
_entity.pdbx_description
1 polymer ?
#
loop_
_entity_poly.entity_id
_entity_poly.type
_entity_poly.pdbx_seq_one_letter_code
_entity_poly.pdbx_strand_id
1 'polypeptide(L)'
;MPVKHLLFPSDQLRSRQLILNLYAGAEGLSPHVDLVNRFADGIILCSFGPQGTGTVMDFTHERQASEHLFLPSGSVVVLSGQARYDWKHGISARDMDRRSDK
;
A
#
# COMPACT_ATOMS: atom_id res chain seq x y z
N MET A 1 1.84 7.65 -18.02
CA MET A 1 2.46 8.92 -17.57
C MET A 1 3.64 8.60 -16.67
N PRO A 2 4.71 9.42 -16.62
CA PRO A 2 5.85 9.17 -15.72
C PRO A 2 5.42 9.26 -14.26
N VAL A 3 5.85 8.32 -13.41
CA VAL A 3 5.51 8.26 -11.96
C VAL A 3 5.75 9.60 -11.25
N LYS A 4 6.80 10.34 -11.64
CA LYS A 4 7.09 11.67 -11.09
C LYS A 4 5.92 12.66 -11.25
N HIS A 5 5.25 12.69 -12.40
CA HIS A 5 4.14 13.61 -12.65
C HIS A 5 2.88 13.23 -11.86
N LEU A 6 2.72 11.95 -11.54
CA LEU A 6 1.62 11.47 -10.70
C LEU A 6 1.78 11.97 -9.25
N LEU A 7 2.99 11.88 -8.70
CA LEU A 7 3.27 12.23 -7.29
C LEU A 7 3.50 13.72 -7.05
N PHE A 8 3.98 14.41 -8.10
CA PHE A 8 4.34 15.83 -8.07
C PHE A 8 3.76 16.53 -9.30
N PRO A 9 2.43 16.68 -9.38
CA PRO A 9 1.82 17.42 -10.48
C PRO A 9 2.21 18.89 -10.39
N SER A 10 2.40 19.53 -11.55
CA SER A 10 2.93 20.89 -11.68
C SER A 10 1.96 21.97 -11.20
N ASP A 11 0.66 21.66 -11.14
CA ASP A 11 -0.39 22.58 -10.68
C ASP A 11 -0.47 22.69 -9.15
N GLN A 12 0.11 21.73 -8.39
CA GLN A 12 0.22 21.70 -6.92
C GLN A 12 -1.05 22.15 -6.16
N LEU A 13 -2.24 21.89 -6.71
CA LEU A 13 -3.51 22.35 -6.13
C LEU A 13 -3.98 21.54 -4.91
N ARG A 14 -3.26 20.47 -4.55
CA ARG A 14 -3.68 19.51 -3.52
C ARG A 14 -2.77 19.57 -2.30
N SER A 15 -3.38 19.65 -1.12
CA SER A 15 -2.68 19.49 0.15
C SER A 15 -2.06 18.10 0.26
N ARG A 16 -0.94 17.99 0.98
CA ARG A 16 -0.26 16.73 1.27
C ARG A 16 -0.57 16.30 2.70
N GLN A 17 -0.82 15.01 2.89
CA GLN A 17 -1.02 14.40 4.20
C GLN A 17 -0.05 13.23 4.36
N LEU A 18 0.40 13.01 5.60
CA LEU A 18 1.18 11.84 6.00
C LEU A 18 0.46 11.14 7.15
N ILE A 19 0.39 9.81 7.08
CA ILE A 19 -0.06 8.94 8.16
C ILE A 19 1.10 8.01 8.49
N LEU A 20 1.43 7.89 9.78
CA LEU A 20 2.42 6.95 10.28
C LEU A 20 1.70 5.82 11.00
N ASN A 21 1.86 4.60 10.49
CA ASN A 21 1.35 3.39 11.12
C ASN A 21 2.54 2.61 11.68
N LEU A 22 2.44 2.17 12.93
CA LEU A 22 3.36 1.23 13.55
C LEU A 22 2.61 -0.09 13.74
N TYR A 23 3.20 -1.18 13.27
CA TYR A 23 2.68 -2.52 13.46
C TYR A 23 3.69 -3.34 14.27
N ALA A 24 3.25 -3.94 15.37
CA ALA A 24 4.05 -4.77 16.25
C ALA A 24 3.50 -6.22 16.30
N GLY A 25 4.37 -7.21 16.06
CA GLY A 25 3.98 -8.63 16.11
C GLY A 25 2.86 -8.95 15.11
N ALA A 26 1.79 -9.61 15.59
CA ALA A 26 0.63 -10.03 14.80
C ALA A 26 -0.40 -8.91 14.51
N GLU A 27 -0.06 -7.63 14.67
CA GLU A 27 -0.95 -6.54 14.26
C GLU A 27 -1.12 -6.51 12.74
N GLY A 28 -2.25 -5.96 12.29
CA GLY A 28 -2.57 -5.88 10.88
C GLY A 28 -3.44 -4.67 10.55
N LEU A 29 -3.84 -4.60 9.30
CA LEU A 29 -4.67 -3.56 8.73
C LEU A 29 -5.83 -4.20 7.99
N SER A 30 -7.05 -4.01 8.50
CA SER A 30 -8.26 -4.54 7.87
C SER A 30 -8.34 -4.11 6.39
N PRO A 31 -8.71 -5.02 5.46
CA PRO A 31 -8.80 -4.68 4.04
C PRO A 31 -9.76 -3.52 3.77
N HIS A 32 -9.26 -2.45 3.14
CA HIS A 32 -10.06 -1.26 2.86
C HIS A 32 -9.58 -0.52 1.61
N VAL A 33 -10.39 0.43 1.15
CA VAL A 33 -10.01 1.44 0.18
C VAL A 33 -9.84 2.76 0.92
N ASP A 34 -8.74 3.46 0.68
CA ASP A 34 -8.49 4.78 1.24
C ASP A 34 -9.63 5.76 0.88
N LEU A 35 -10.03 6.57 1.86
CA LEU A 35 -11.20 7.46 1.80
C LEU A 35 -11.31 8.19 0.45
N VAL A 36 -12.21 7.69 -0.41
CA VAL A 36 -12.33 8.05 -1.84
C VAL A 36 -12.60 9.53 -2.07
N ASN A 37 -13.32 10.17 -1.15
CA ASN A 37 -13.67 11.59 -1.23
C ASN A 37 -12.72 12.50 -0.43
N ARG A 38 -11.67 11.94 0.18
CA ARG A 38 -10.69 12.69 0.98
C ARG A 38 -9.30 12.68 0.36
N PHE A 39 -8.86 11.53 -0.15
CA PHE A 39 -7.53 11.37 -0.72
C PHE A 39 -7.61 11.25 -2.23
N ALA A 40 -6.77 12.02 -2.90
CA ALA A 40 -6.58 11.97 -4.33
C ALA A 40 -6.00 10.63 -4.82
N ASP A 41 -5.95 10.47 -6.13
CA ASP A 41 -5.14 9.41 -6.75
C ASP A 41 -3.64 9.63 -6.48
N GLY A 42 -2.87 8.53 -6.47
CA GLY A 42 -1.42 8.55 -6.23
C GLY A 42 -1.06 8.51 -4.74
N ILE A 43 -1.42 7.41 -4.07
CA ILE A 43 -1.08 7.18 -2.66
C ILE A 43 0.29 6.51 -2.60
N ILE A 44 1.21 7.07 -1.82
CA ILE A 44 2.56 6.54 -1.62
C ILE A 44 2.61 5.81 -0.29
N LEU A 45 3.02 4.55 -0.32
CA LEU A 45 3.29 3.76 0.88
C LEU A 45 4.79 3.49 0.95
N CYS A 46 5.40 3.91 2.05
CA CYS A 46 6.82 3.71 2.32
C CYS A 46 6.97 2.73 3.49
N SER A 47 7.70 1.63 3.28
CA SER A 47 7.90 0.61 4.31
C SER A 47 9.23 0.80 5.01
N PHE A 48 9.21 0.80 6.34
CA PHE A 48 10.40 1.00 7.17
C PHE A 48 10.52 -0.12 8.21
N GLY A 49 11.72 -0.64 8.38
CA GLY A 49 12.05 -1.69 9.34
C GLY A 49 13.53 -2.08 9.28
N PRO A 50 13.97 -3.09 10.04
CA PRO A 50 15.32 -3.62 9.92
C PRO A 50 15.65 -4.13 8.51
N GLN A 51 16.92 -4.21 8.16
CA GLN A 51 17.35 -4.73 6.86
C GLN A 51 17.00 -6.22 6.75
N GLY A 52 16.54 -6.64 5.56
CA GLY A 52 16.14 -8.03 5.32
C GLY A 52 14.75 -8.40 5.84
N THR A 53 14.01 -7.46 6.43
CA THR A 53 12.61 -7.66 6.82
C THR A 53 11.64 -7.07 5.80
N GLY A 54 10.36 -7.38 5.96
CA GLY A 54 9.27 -6.82 5.18
C GLY A 54 7.93 -7.37 5.67
N THR A 55 6.86 -6.96 5.01
CA THR A 55 5.51 -7.47 5.26
C THR A 55 4.81 -7.75 3.93
N VAL A 56 3.82 -8.62 3.92
CA VAL A 56 2.95 -8.80 2.76
C VAL A 56 1.70 -7.94 2.90
N MET A 57 1.49 -7.08 1.90
CA MET A 57 0.21 -6.39 1.70
C MET A 57 -0.68 -7.25 0.81
N ASP A 58 -1.89 -7.51 1.30
CA ASP A 58 -2.91 -8.28 0.62
C ASP A 58 -3.82 -7.33 -0.17
N PHE A 59 -4.04 -7.62 -1.44
CA PHE A 59 -4.94 -6.90 -2.33
C PHE A 59 -6.12 -7.80 -2.71
N THR A 60 -7.34 -7.30 -2.49
CA THR A 60 -8.58 -8.03 -2.79
C THR A 60 -9.49 -7.19 -3.69
N HIS A 61 -10.15 -7.87 -4.63
CA HIS A 61 -11.04 -7.25 -5.62
C HIS A 61 -12.27 -8.14 -5.82
N GLU A 62 -13.42 -7.53 -6.12
CA GLU A 62 -14.70 -8.27 -6.18
C GLU A 62 -14.76 -9.33 -7.29
N ARG A 63 -14.02 -9.10 -8.39
CA ARG A 63 -14.08 -9.91 -9.62
C ARG A 63 -12.75 -10.56 -10.02
N GLN A 64 -11.69 -10.33 -9.25
CA GLN A 64 -10.34 -10.78 -9.59
C GLN A 64 -9.77 -11.59 -8.42
N ALA A 65 -8.81 -12.47 -8.72
CA ALA A 65 -8.12 -13.21 -7.67
C ALA A 65 -7.38 -12.24 -6.74
N SER A 66 -7.22 -12.65 -5.47
CA SER A 66 -6.42 -11.90 -4.53
C SER A 66 -4.96 -11.89 -4.94
N GLU A 67 -4.31 -10.75 -4.76
CA GLU A 67 -2.90 -10.55 -5.04
C GLU A 67 -2.16 -10.25 -3.73
N HIS A 68 -0.91 -10.71 -3.64
CA HIS A 68 -0.10 -10.58 -2.44
C HIS A 68 1.24 -9.95 -2.80
N LEU A 69 1.51 -8.77 -2.25
CA LEU A 69 2.72 -8.02 -2.55
C LEU A 69 3.64 -7.97 -1.33
N PHE A 70 4.84 -8.54 -1.47
CA PHE A 70 5.88 -8.37 -0.47
C PHE A 70 6.47 -6.97 -0.53
N LEU A 71 6.42 -6.26 0.60
CA LEU A 71 6.95 -4.92 0.80
C LEU A 71 8.21 -5.01 1.68
N PRO A 72 9.42 -5.09 1.08
CA PRO A 72 10.65 -5.11 1.86
C PRO A 72 10.87 -3.76 2.55
N SER A 73 11.60 -3.77 3.67
CA SER A 73 12.05 -2.53 4.31
C SER A 73 12.83 -1.65 3.32
N GLY A 74 12.52 -0.36 3.30
CA GLY A 74 13.07 0.62 2.36
C GLY A 74 12.34 0.70 1.02
N SER A 75 11.32 -0.13 0.79
CA SER A 75 10.52 -0.08 -0.43
C SER A 75 9.52 1.08 -0.43
N VAL A 76 9.18 1.50 -1.65
CA VAL A 76 8.11 2.46 -1.92
C VAL A 76 7.17 1.83 -2.94
N VAL A 77 5.88 1.80 -2.64
CA VAL A 77 4.83 1.42 -3.59
C VAL A 77 3.89 2.61 -3.81
N VAL A 78 3.40 2.73 -5.04
CA VAL A 78 2.44 3.76 -5.43
C VAL A 78 1.14 3.10 -5.85
N LEU A 79 0.07 3.37 -5.12
CA LEU A 79 -1.28 2.98 -5.51
C LEU A 79 -1.88 4.08 -6.38
N SER A 80 -2.27 3.71 -7.61
CA SER A 80 -2.91 4.64 -8.53
C SER A 80 -3.93 3.97 -9.43
N GLY A 81 -4.88 4.75 -9.95
CA GLY A 81 -5.96 4.23 -10.78
C GLY A 81 -6.71 3.09 -10.10
N GLN A 82 -6.93 1.98 -10.81
CA GLN A 82 -7.68 0.83 -10.27
C GLN A 82 -7.11 0.33 -8.94
N ALA A 83 -5.78 0.26 -8.78
CA ALA A 83 -5.17 -0.22 -7.53
C ALA A 83 -5.52 0.66 -6.31
N ARG A 84 -5.81 1.96 -6.52
CA ARG A 84 -6.23 2.89 -5.47
C ARG A 84 -7.74 2.93 -5.26
N TYR A 85 -8.54 2.66 -6.29
CA TYR A 85 -9.99 2.86 -6.26
C TYR A 85 -10.79 1.56 -6.16
N ASP A 86 -10.35 0.50 -6.83
CA ASP A 86 -11.13 -0.72 -7.03
C ASP A 86 -10.64 -1.89 -6.15
N TRP A 87 -9.39 -1.82 -5.69
CA TRP A 87 -8.76 -2.85 -4.87
C TRP A 87 -8.73 -2.43 -3.40
N LYS A 88 -9.22 -3.30 -2.52
CA LYS A 88 -9.00 -3.18 -1.09
C LYS A 88 -7.60 -3.68 -0.76
N HIS A 89 -6.84 -2.91 0.00
CA HIS A 89 -5.54 -3.32 0.50
C HIS A 89 -5.57 -3.48 2.03
N GLY A 90 -4.77 -4.39 2.55
CA GLY A 90 -4.65 -4.66 3.98
C GLY A 90 -3.39 -5.43 4.31
N ILE A 91 -3.15 -5.61 5.61
CA ILE A 91 -2.06 -6.42 6.14
C ILE A 91 -2.71 -7.44 7.07
N SER A 92 -2.57 -8.72 6.77
CA SER A 92 -3.11 -9.78 7.64
C SER A 92 -2.46 -9.74 9.03
N ALA A 93 -3.27 -9.91 10.07
CA ALA A 93 -2.81 -10.03 11.44
C ALA A 93 -2.13 -11.39 11.68
N ARG A 94 -0.80 -11.46 11.52
CA ARG A 94 0.00 -12.68 11.64
C ARG A 94 1.45 -12.38 12.00
N ASP A 95 2.11 -13.32 12.69
CA ASP A 95 3.51 -13.13 13.11
C ASP A 95 4.54 -13.41 12.00
N MET A 96 4.16 -14.11 10.94
CA MET A 96 5.09 -14.52 9.88
C MET A 96 4.40 -14.65 8.52
N ASP A 97 5.02 -14.08 7.50
CA ASP A 97 4.67 -14.30 6.09
C ASP A 97 5.47 -15.49 5.53
N ARG A 98 4.81 -16.30 4.69
CA ARG A 98 5.47 -17.41 3.98
C ARG A 98 5.48 -17.11 2.50
N ARG A 99 6.65 -17.26 1.88
CA ARG A 99 6.79 -17.25 0.42
C ARG A 99 6.58 -18.66 -0.09
N SER A 100 5.71 -18.84 -1.09
CA SER A 100 5.69 -20.08 -1.86
C SER A 100 6.79 -20.02 -2.90
N ASP A 101 7.67 -21.02 -2.91
CA ASP A 101 8.60 -21.22 -4.02
C ASP A 101 7.79 -21.75 -5.22
N LYS A 102 7.61 -20.90 -6.22
CA LYS A 102 7.19 -21.27 -7.57
C LYS A 102 8.31 -20.91 -8.53
#